data_AF-A0A3G9JSC6-F1
#
_entry.id   AF-A0A3G9JSC6-F1
#
_cell.length_a   1.000
_cell.length_b   1.000
_cell.length_c   1.000
_cell.angle_alpha   90.00
_cell.angle_beta   90.00
_cell.angle_gamma   90.00
#
_symmetry.space_group_name_H-M   'P 1'
#
loop_
_entity.id
_entity.type
_entity.pdbx_description
1 polymer ?
#
loop_
_entity_poly.entity_id
_entity_poly.type
_entity_poly.pdbx_seq_one_letter_code
_entity_poly.pdbx_strand_id
1 'polypeptide(L)' 'MLITKPRFQTFAEYLQYEDNSEESYELFNGELVEMPPESGLNFEIANFLFLTFASLVGHRRVRGHGSISPLQ' A
#
# COMPACT_ATOMS: atom_id res chain seq x y z
N MET A 1 -24.85 -3.35 -0.94
CA MET A 1 -24.07 -3.33 0.31
C MET A 1 -23.55 -4.73 0.56
N LEU A 2 -22.24 -4.92 0.59
CA LEU A 2 -21.64 -6.19 1.01
C LEU A 2 -21.66 -6.20 2.54
N ILE A 3 -22.27 -7.23 3.14
CA ILE A 3 -22.19 -7.47 4.58
C ILE A 3 -20.89 -8.22 4.79
N THR A 4 -19.87 -7.53 5.29
CA THR A 4 -18.54 -8.09 5.49
C THR A 4 -18.40 -8.64 6.90
N LYS A 5 -17.75 -9.81 7.04
CA LYS A 5 -17.38 -10.34 8.36
C LYS A 5 -15.91 -9.99 8.58
N PRO A 6 -15.59 -9.10 9.54
CA PRO A 6 -14.22 -8.65 9.73
C PRO A 6 -13.31 -9.82 10.12
N ARG A 7 -12.19 -9.97 9.42
CA ARG A 7 -11.17 -10.99 9.72
C ARG A 7 -10.38 -10.61 10.97
N PHE A 8 -10.10 -9.33 11.13
CA PHE A 8 -9.36 -8.78 12.27
C PHE A 8 -10.30 -7.99 13.17
N GLN A 9 -10.12 -8.11 14.48
CA GLN A 9 -10.90 -7.37 15.46
C GLN A 9 -10.29 -5.98 15.73
N THR A 10 -8.99 -5.84 15.47
CA THR A 10 -8.24 -4.59 15.62
C THR A 10 -7.31 -4.31 14.44
N PHE A 11 -6.97 -3.04 14.22
CA PHE A 11 -6.01 -2.65 13.18
C PHE A 11 -4.58 -3.15 13.48
N ALA A 12 -4.23 -3.29 14.76
CA ALA A 12 -2.92 -3.81 15.17
C ALA A 12 -2.72 -5.27 14.77
N GLU A 13 -3.78 -6.09 14.81
CA GLU A 13 -3.74 -7.47 14.32
C GLU A 13 -3.48 -7.52 12.81
N TYR A 14 -4.07 -6.62 12.03
CA TYR A 14 -3.79 -6.50 10.59
C TYR A 14 -2.33 -6.10 10.33
N LEU A 15 -1.77 -5.14 11.08
CA LEU A 15 -0.39 -4.71 10.90
C LEU A 15 0.65 -5.81 11.24
N GLN A 16 0.29 -6.78 12.07
CA GLN A 16 1.14 -7.92 12.44
C GLN A 16 0.88 -9.15 11.57
N TYR A 17 -0.07 -9.08 10.64
CA TYR A 17 -0.42 -10.19 9.79
C TYR A 17 0.65 -10.41 8.71
N GLU A 18 1.28 -11.58 8.74
CA GLU A 18 2.14 -12.10 7.68
C GLU A 18 1.56 -13.44 7.20
N ASP A 19 1.34 -13.60 5.90
CA ASP A 19 0.88 -14.88 5.33
C ASP A 19 1.94 -15.61 4.50
N ASN A 20 3.18 -15.14 4.56
CA ASN A 20 4.33 -15.64 3.80
C ASN A 20 4.11 -15.65 2.27
N SER A 21 3.11 -14.92 1.76
CA SER A 21 2.94 -14.68 0.34
C SER A 21 3.65 -13.38 -0.06
N GLU A 22 3.92 -13.25 -1.36
CA GLU A 22 4.36 -12.00 -1.99
C GLU A 22 3.15 -11.12 -2.40
N GLU A 23 1.94 -11.51 -2.01
CA GLU A 23 0.71 -10.80 -2.37
C GLU A 23 0.54 -9.56 -1.50
N SER A 24 0.02 -8.50 -2.11
CA SER A 24 -0.32 -7.27 -1.41
C SER A 24 -1.80 -7.28 -1.05
N TYR A 25 -2.13 -6.85 0.17
CA TYR A 25 -3.52 -6.81 0.62
C TYR A 25 -3.90 -5.46 1.23
N GLU A 26 -5.13 -5.03 0.96
CA GLU A 26 -5.75 -3.86 1.58
C GLU A 26 -6.80 -4.28 2.61
N LEU A 27 -6.81 -3.62 3.76
CA LEU A 27 -7.89 -3.79 4.75
C LEU A 27 -9.05 -2.85 4.40
N PHE A 28 -10.13 -3.38 3.82
CA PHE A 28 -11.33 -2.62 3.45
C PHE A 28 -12.54 -3.08 4.29
N ASN A 29 -13.08 -2.19 5.14
CA ASN A 29 -14.22 -2.49 6.02
C ASN A 29 -14.06 -3.80 6.84
N GLY A 30 -12.84 -4.05 7.31
CA GLY A 30 -12.50 -5.23 8.12
C GLY A 30 -12.21 -6.50 7.31
N GLU A 31 -12.37 -6.48 5.98
CA GLU A 31 -11.97 -7.57 5.09
C GLU A 31 -10.59 -7.31 4.49
N LEU A 32 -9.83 -8.40 4.33
CA LEU A 32 -8.55 -8.40 3.65
C LEU A 32 -8.82 -8.61 2.15
N VAL A 33 -8.58 -7.60 1.34
CA VAL A 33 -8.79 -7.63 -0.11
C VAL A 33 -7.44 -7.74 -0.80
N GLU A 34 -7.27 -8.78 -1.60
CA GLU A 34 -6.06 -8.98 -2.41
C GLU A 34 -5.97 -7.91 -3.50
N MET A 35 -4.82 -7.27 -3.60
CA MET A 35 -4.55 -6.29 -4.63
C MET A 35 -4.03 -7.01 -5.87
N PRO A 36 -4.67 -6.82 -7.03
CA PRO A 36 -4.16 -7.41 -8.26
C PRO A 36 -2.77 -6.80 -8.58
N PRO A 37 -1.92 -7.57 -9.27
CA PRO A 37 -0.61 -7.07 -9.70
C PRO A 37 -0.77 -5.81 -10.54
N GLU A 38 0.12 -4.83 -10.31
CA GLU A 38 0.06 -3.55 -11.00
C GLU A 38 0.28 -3.74 -12.51
N SER A 39 -0.60 -3.15 -13.33
CA SER A 39 -0.42 -3.17 -14.79
C SER A 39 0.75 -2.25 -15.19
N GLY A 40 1.46 -2.60 -16.28
CA GLY A 40 2.58 -1.78 -16.76
C GLY A 40 2.20 -0.32 -17.03
N LEU A 41 1.00 -0.07 -17.57
CA LEU A 41 0.50 1.29 -17.79
C LEU A 41 0.25 2.05 -16.48
N ASN A 42 -0.33 1.38 -15.48
CA ASN A 42 -0.53 1.99 -14.17
C ASN A 42 0.82 2.34 -13.53
N PHE A 43 1.80 1.44 -13.64
CA PHE A 43 3.15 1.67 -13.13
C PHE A 43 3.82 2.87 -13.81
N GLU A 44 3.68 3.02 -15.12
CA GLU A 44 4.18 4.20 -15.85
C GLU A 44 3.53 5.50 -15.36
N ILE A 45 2.19 5.51 -15.21
CA ILE A 45 1.45 6.67 -14.74
C ILE A 45 1.84 7.01 -13.28
N ALA A 46 1.92 6.00 -12.41
CA ALA A 46 2.28 6.17 -11.00
C ALA A 46 3.68 6.78 -10.85
N ASN A 47 4.66 6.30 -11.62
CA ASN A 47 6.02 6.84 -11.60
C ASN A 47 6.07 8.28 -12.13
N PHE A 48 5.34 8.60 -13.20
CA PHE A 48 5.25 9.97 -13.71
C PHE A 48 4.70 10.93 -12.64
N LEU A 49 3.61 10.52 -11.96
CA LEU A 49 3.01 11.31 -10.88
C LEU A 49 3.97 11.44 -9.69
N PHE A 50 4.63 10.36 -9.29
CA PHE A 50 5.61 10.36 -8.19
C PHE A 50 6.74 11.36 -8.45
N LEU A 51 7.36 11.30 -9.64
CA LEU A 51 8.45 12.20 -10.03
C LEU A 51 7.99 13.65 -10.11
N THR A 52 6.83 13.88 -10.73
CA THR A 52 6.25 15.22 -10.84
C THR A 52 5.98 15.81 -9.45
N PHE A 53 5.35 15.04 -8.57
CA PHE A 53 5.06 15.47 -7.21
C PHE A 53 6.34 15.72 -6.40
N ALA A 54 7.32 14.82 -6.48
CA ALA A 54 8.63 14.99 -5.82
C ALA A 54 9.37 16.25 -6.29
N SER A 55 9.23 16.63 -7.58
CA SER A 55 9.78 17.88 -8.08
C SER A 55 9.07 19.12 -7.51
N LEU A 56 7.76 19.03 -7.27
CA LEU A 56 6.95 20.13 -6.74
C LEU A 56 7.20 20.36 -5.25
N VAL A 57 7.24 19.29 -4.45
CA VAL A 57 7.33 19.40 -2.97
C VAL A 57 8.73 19.16 -2.41
N GLY A 58 9.67 18.74 -3.25
CA GLY A 58 11.02 18.33 -2.91
C GLY A 58 11.11 16.83 -2.57
N HIS A 59 12.04 16.13 -3.22
CA HIS A 59 12.21 14.68 -3.14
C HIS A 59 12.34 14.12 -1.71
N ARG A 60 12.88 14.90 -0.76
CA ARG A 60 13.03 14.45 0.65
C ARG A 60 11.69 14.31 1.39
N ARG A 61 10.62 14.92 0.87
CA ARG A 61 9.28 14.93 1.47
C ARG A 61 8.36 13.87 0.87
N VAL A 62 8.85 13.10 -0.10
CA VAL A 62 8.10 12.06 -0.81
C VAL A 62 8.83 10.74 -0.61
N ARG A 63 8.10 9.66 -0.35
CA ARG A 63 8.66 8.31 -0.24
C ARG A 63 7.78 7.32 -0.99
N GLY A 64 8.44 6.38 -1.65
CA GLY A 64 7.76 5.23 -2.26
C GLY A 64 7.40 4.18 -1.22
N HIS A 65 6.47 3.31 -1.58
CA HIS A 65 6.20 2.10 -0.82
C HIS A 65 7.49 1.28 -0.67
N GLY A 66 7.78 0.77 0.53
CA GLY A 66 9.02 0.03 0.81
C GLY A 66 10.30 0.88 1.01
N SER A 67 10.24 2.22 0.94
CA SER A 67 11.40 3.06 1.28
C SER A 67 11.63 3.11 2.80
N ILE A 68 12.56 2.27 3.27
CA ILE A 68 13.02 2.22 4.66
C ILE A 68 13.60 3.59 5.07
N SER A 69 13.19 4.09 6.24
CA SER A 69 13.80 5.28 6.83
C SER A 69 15.23 4.96 7.26
N PRO A 70 16.26 5.73 6.84
CA PRO A 70 17.61 5.58 7.41
C PRO A 70 17.72 6.12 8.85
N LEU A 71 16.59 6.50 9.47
CA LEU A 71 16.49 6.98 10.84
C LEU A 71 15.49 6.09 11.59
N GLN A 72 15.91 4.86 11.87
CA GLN A 72 15.52 4.05 13.03
C GLN A 72 16.77 3.33 13.54
#